data_AF-A0A534TNQ2-F1
#
_entry.id   AF-A0A534TNQ2-F1
#
_cell.length_a   1.000
_cell.length_b   1.000
_cell.length_c   1.000
_cell.angle_alpha   90.00
_cell.angle_beta   90.00
_cell.angle_gamma   90.00
#
_symmetry.space_group_name_H-M   'P 1'
#
loop_
_entity.id
_entity.type
_entity.pdbx_description
1 polymer ?
#
loop_
_entity_poly.entity_id
_entity_poly.type
_entity_poly.pdbx_seq_one_letter_code
_entity_poly.pdbx_strand_id
1 'polypeptide(L)'
;MGLFVGLVVNTALRHAADGTRDATAQRTRARAEVLVGARPTASSARVSGRRLASTDSDALAPFRRAPNGRDQPEESRYRRSQVDVLASHVKRMRAITPGGAQYIDRMLHDVRHRGAASVPAIRDFLRAGEDVDFAKMTGGARVGRRTLREAVIDTLEEIGGSDAVAVSLEVLHQTTQPIEVVMLARAVEKEDPGSHGEEVMEAVANTLQGAVRAPPQQGPDVAPLFDLLRGYGGDDAVAVLEACEPQWREYSLIALAGLPDGAGIPSLAAFAETPGDGATSPALPLQMLAQAAAQHPEAGDAITDLAREGQIPDEVWNAIADALAGKQLQFSGTMFDGTSLTANGTGASDPRPSPWKKSYYVEWMNVRYEEDVVTAAWSADQIAQQLALIDGLLETVSSPAAVEALQQARASLEAGSST
;
A
#
# COMPACT_ATOMS: atom_id res chain seq x y z
N MET A 1 47.32 -50.37 16.72
CA MET A 1 48.44 -49.56 17.24
C MET A 1 48.93 -48.66 16.11
N GLY A 2 48.69 -47.34 16.22
CA GLY A 2 49.33 -46.22 15.48
C GLY A 2 49.03 -46.08 13.97
N LEU A 3 48.41 -44.99 13.45
CA LEU A 3 48.93 -43.60 13.22
C LEU A 3 50.12 -43.56 12.22
N PHE A 4 50.27 -42.68 11.20
CA PHE A 4 49.53 -41.55 10.60
C PHE A 4 50.37 -40.99 9.41
N VAL A 5 49.81 -40.04 8.61
CA VAL A 5 50.44 -39.07 7.65
C VAL A 5 50.87 -39.59 6.25
N GLY A 6 50.56 -38.95 5.11
CA GLY A 6 50.07 -37.59 4.89
C GLY A 6 49.48 -37.30 3.50
N LEU A 7 48.62 -36.29 3.50
CA LEU A 7 47.88 -35.67 2.41
C LEU A 7 48.62 -34.38 1.98
N VAL A 8 48.71 -34.09 0.69
CA VAL A 8 49.04 -32.76 0.17
C VAL A 8 47.82 -32.19 -0.53
N VAL A 9 47.33 -31.06 -0.02
CA VAL A 9 46.21 -30.27 -0.54
C VAL A 9 46.74 -29.21 -1.50
N ASN A 10 46.06 -29.03 -2.63
CA ASN A 10 46.26 -27.93 -3.56
C ASN A 10 45.08 -26.96 -3.42
N THR A 11 45.35 -25.76 -2.92
CA THR A 11 44.39 -24.65 -2.73
C THR A 11 44.96 -23.41 -3.42
N ALA A 12 44.34 -22.98 -4.51
CA ALA A 12 44.31 -21.58 -4.95
C ALA A 12 43.41 -21.45 -6.19
N LEU A 13 42.25 -20.79 -6.03
CA LEU A 13 41.52 -19.94 -6.99
C LEU A 13 40.00 -20.03 -6.75
N ARG A 14 39.50 -19.21 -5.83
CA ARG A 14 38.10 -18.71 -5.77
C ARG A 14 38.05 -17.54 -4.80
N HIS A 15 38.12 -16.32 -5.32
CA HIS A 15 37.67 -15.11 -4.62
C HIS A 15 37.44 -14.01 -5.66
N ALA A 16 36.17 -13.80 -6.03
CA ALA A 16 35.69 -12.56 -6.68
C ALA A 16 34.16 -12.39 -6.74
N ALA A 17 33.33 -13.22 -6.09
CA ALA A 17 31.86 -13.14 -6.25
C ALA A 17 31.04 -12.82 -4.96
N ASP A 18 31.67 -12.67 -3.80
CA ASP A 18 30.95 -12.44 -2.52
C ASP A 18 30.68 -10.97 -2.18
N GLY A 19 31.14 -10.01 -3.00
CA GLY A 19 31.12 -8.59 -2.64
C GLY A 19 29.74 -7.90 -2.71
N THR A 20 28.79 -8.45 -3.47
CA THR A 20 27.47 -7.80 -3.70
C THR A 20 26.35 -8.37 -2.84
N ARG A 21 26.43 -9.63 -2.39
CA ARG A 21 25.39 -10.27 -1.56
C ARG A 21 25.34 -9.74 -0.12
N ASP A 22 26.49 -9.37 0.44
CA ASP A 22 26.59 -8.90 1.84
C ASP A 22 26.18 -7.42 2.00
N ALA A 23 26.24 -6.64 0.91
CA ALA A 23 25.89 -5.21 0.92
C ALA A 23 24.37 -4.97 1.00
N THR A 24 23.57 -5.84 0.39
CA THR A 24 22.10 -5.74 0.44
C THR A 24 21.58 -6.09 1.83
N ALA A 25 22.06 -7.20 2.42
CA ALA A 25 21.68 -7.64 3.76
C ALA A 25 22.11 -6.65 4.88
N GLN A 26 23.26 -5.98 4.73
CA GLN A 26 23.68 -4.94 5.68
C GLN A 26 22.88 -3.63 5.53
N ARG A 27 22.43 -3.28 4.31
CA ARG A 27 21.59 -2.09 4.09
C ARG A 27 20.18 -2.27 4.66
N THR A 28 19.57 -3.44 4.53
CA THR A 28 18.26 -3.74 5.14
C THR A 28 18.30 -3.63 6.66
N ARG A 29 19.37 -4.14 7.28
CA ARG A 29 19.52 -4.11 8.74
C ARG A 29 19.75 -2.71 9.30
N ALA A 30 20.51 -1.87 8.60
CA ALA A 30 20.78 -0.48 9.02
C ALA A 30 19.59 0.47 8.79
N ARG A 31 18.73 0.22 7.78
CA ARG A 31 17.51 1.02 7.54
C ARG A 31 16.34 0.62 8.43
N ALA A 32 16.18 -0.66 8.76
CA ALA A 32 15.11 -1.11 9.67
C ALA A 32 15.23 -0.53 11.09
N GLU A 33 16.45 -0.26 11.57
CA GLU A 33 16.67 0.41 12.87
C GLU A 33 16.19 1.87 12.89
N VAL A 34 16.12 2.55 11.75
CA VAL A 34 15.64 3.94 11.65
C VAL A 34 14.11 4.02 11.78
N LEU A 35 13.36 3.02 11.31
CA LEU A 35 11.90 2.99 11.44
C LEU A 35 11.40 2.49 12.82
N VAL A 36 12.18 1.69 13.54
CA VAL A 36 11.71 1.01 14.76
C VAL A 36 12.07 1.73 16.08
N GLY A 37 12.95 2.73 16.09
CA GLY A 37 13.14 3.47 17.34
C GLY A 37 14.22 4.55 17.39
N ALA A 38 13.88 5.76 16.95
CA ALA A 38 14.51 6.97 17.47
C ALA A 38 13.65 7.56 18.59
N ARG A 39 13.93 7.16 19.85
CA ARG A 39 13.52 7.94 21.02
C ARG A 39 14.18 9.32 20.93
N PRO A 40 13.46 10.45 20.97
CA PRO A 40 14.09 11.75 20.98
C PRO A 40 14.83 11.94 22.30
N THR A 41 16.16 11.84 22.27
CA THR A 41 17.00 12.35 23.36
C THR A 41 16.98 13.87 23.27
N ALA A 42 16.38 14.50 24.29
CA ALA A 42 16.42 15.93 24.46
C ALA A 42 17.88 16.38 24.68
N SER A 43 18.56 16.75 23.59
CA SER A 43 19.88 17.37 23.66
C SER A 43 19.71 18.90 23.63
N SER A 44 19.85 19.47 24.83
CA SER A 44 19.93 20.90 25.07
C SER A 44 21.25 21.44 24.49
N ALA A 45 21.21 22.00 23.29
CA ALA A 45 22.32 22.78 22.75
C ALA A 45 22.10 24.26 23.06
N ARG A 46 22.84 24.73 24.07
CA ARG A 46 23.06 26.15 24.39
C ARG A 46 23.58 26.88 23.16
N VAL A 47 22.81 27.82 22.63
CA VAL A 47 23.32 28.85 21.73
C VAL A 47 23.67 30.07 22.57
N SER A 48 24.98 30.25 22.77
CA SER A 48 25.58 31.46 23.33
C SER A 48 25.37 32.64 22.39
N GLY A 49 25.11 33.78 23.00
CA GLY A 49 24.63 34.99 22.34
C GLY A 49 25.59 35.62 21.33
N ARG A 50 24.97 36.38 20.41
CA ARG A 50 25.60 37.52 19.76
C ARG A 50 24.65 38.70 19.80
N ARG A 51 24.89 39.58 20.79
CA ARG A 51 24.36 40.94 20.87
C ARG A 51 24.83 41.72 19.65
N LEU A 52 23.91 42.39 18.96
CA LEU A 52 24.20 43.65 18.28
C LEU A 52 23.05 44.63 18.46
N ALA A 53 23.43 45.78 19.02
CA ALA A 53 22.91 47.14 18.83
C ALA A 53 21.40 47.38 18.86
N SER A 54 20.97 47.83 20.04
CA SER A 54 19.92 48.82 20.24
C SER A 54 20.22 50.13 19.49
N THR A 55 19.22 50.64 18.77
CA THR A 55 19.10 52.08 18.53
C THR A 55 17.71 52.52 18.95
N ASP A 56 17.73 53.48 19.86
CA ASP A 56 16.60 54.18 20.46
C ASP A 56 15.67 54.80 19.42
N SER A 57 14.38 54.78 19.70
CA SER A 57 13.49 55.88 19.33
C SER A 57 12.32 55.94 20.30
N ASP A 58 12.57 56.64 21.39
CA ASP A 58 11.57 57.17 22.31
C ASP A 58 10.86 58.35 21.63
N ALA A 59 9.55 58.25 21.39
CA ALA A 59 8.69 59.40 21.13
C ALA A 59 7.29 59.14 21.70
N LEU A 60 7.13 59.57 22.94
CA LEU A 60 5.87 59.78 23.66
C LEU A 60 4.94 60.75 22.92
N ALA A 61 3.67 60.36 22.73
CA ALA A 61 2.43 61.12 23.02
C ALA A 61 1.19 60.41 22.39
N PRO A 62 -0.05 60.82 22.70
CA PRO A 62 -0.78 60.48 23.91
C PRO A 62 -2.05 59.64 23.62
N PHE A 63 -2.61 59.07 24.70
CA PHE A 63 -3.95 58.50 24.81
C PHE A 63 -5.00 59.08 23.83
N ARG A 64 -5.42 58.27 22.86
CA ARG A 64 -6.76 58.36 22.27
C ARG A 64 -7.56 57.12 22.67
N ARG A 65 -8.45 57.33 23.64
CA ARG A 65 -9.54 56.43 24.00
C ARG A 65 -10.46 56.32 22.78
N ALA A 66 -10.40 55.19 22.06
CA ALA A 66 -11.39 54.86 21.06
C ALA A 66 -12.71 54.47 21.76
N PRO A 67 -13.87 54.91 21.24
CA PRO A 67 -15.16 54.61 21.84
C PRO A 67 -15.47 53.11 21.77
N ASN A 68 -16.06 52.58 22.86
CA ASN A 68 -16.72 51.29 22.92
C ASN A 68 -17.81 51.19 21.85
N GLY A 69 -17.44 50.77 20.65
CA GLY A 69 -18.36 50.41 19.56
C GLY A 69 -18.81 48.96 19.72
N ARG A 70 -19.92 48.77 20.44
CA ARG A 70 -20.74 47.55 20.45
C ARG A 70 -21.48 47.42 19.12
N ASP A 71 -20.76 47.17 18.03
CA ASP A 71 -21.31 46.84 16.71
C ASP A 71 -20.32 45.94 15.95
N GLN A 72 -19.92 44.80 16.55
CA GLN A 72 -19.46 43.69 15.73
C GLN A 72 -20.72 42.99 15.19
N PRO A 73 -20.93 42.94 13.86
CA PRO A 73 -22.17 42.45 13.29
C PRO A 73 -22.40 40.98 13.67
N GLU A 74 -23.64 40.67 14.06
CA GLU A 74 -24.19 39.32 14.24
C GLU A 74 -24.03 38.40 13.00
N GLU A 75 -23.51 38.90 11.88
CA GLU A 75 -23.21 38.13 10.66
C GLU A 75 -22.19 37.00 10.87
N SER A 76 -21.39 37.04 11.94
CA SER A 76 -20.41 36.00 12.28
C SER A 76 -21.02 34.73 12.89
N ARG A 77 -22.28 34.76 13.35
CA ARG A 77 -22.88 33.62 14.10
C ARG A 77 -23.68 32.63 13.25
N TYR A 78 -23.90 32.88 11.96
CA TYR A 78 -24.91 32.11 11.20
C TYR A 78 -24.55 31.63 9.80
N ARG A 79 -23.35 31.89 9.26
CA ARG A 79 -22.95 31.20 8.02
C ARG A 79 -22.39 29.82 8.36
N ARG A 80 -23.24 28.93 8.86
CA ARG A 80 -22.92 27.49 8.86
C ARG A 80 -22.56 27.10 7.45
N SER A 81 -21.41 26.48 7.27
CA SER A 81 -21.01 26.00 5.96
C SER A 81 -21.97 24.90 5.48
N GLN A 82 -22.03 24.67 4.18
CA GLN A 82 -22.82 23.55 3.65
C GLN A 82 -22.33 22.20 4.17
N VAL A 83 -21.02 22.08 4.44
CA VAL A 83 -20.40 20.89 5.05
C VAL A 83 -20.94 20.68 6.47
N ASP A 84 -21.02 21.73 7.30
CA ASP A 84 -21.58 21.63 8.65
C ASP A 84 -23.06 21.24 8.64
N VAL A 85 -23.82 21.81 7.69
CA VAL A 85 -25.24 21.49 7.50
C VAL A 85 -25.41 20.02 7.11
N LEU A 86 -24.59 19.55 6.17
CA LEU A 86 -24.58 18.15 5.73
C LEU A 86 -24.22 17.21 6.90
N ALA A 87 -23.11 17.46 7.58
CA ALA A 87 -22.66 16.64 8.71
C ALA A 87 -23.71 16.57 9.83
N SER A 88 -24.28 17.73 10.18
CA SER A 88 -25.38 17.82 11.16
C SER A 88 -26.62 17.05 10.73
N HIS A 89 -26.95 17.07 9.43
CA HIS A 89 -28.09 16.33 8.89
C HIS A 89 -27.86 14.83 8.97
N VAL A 90 -26.73 14.35 8.46
CA VAL A 90 -26.35 12.94 8.42
C VAL A 90 -26.30 12.34 9.83
N LYS A 91 -25.71 13.04 10.81
CA LYS A 91 -25.67 12.60 12.23
C LYS A 91 -27.05 12.36 12.85
N ARG A 92 -28.10 13.02 12.35
CA ARG A 92 -29.48 12.84 12.83
C ARG A 92 -30.25 11.74 12.10
N MET A 93 -29.71 11.23 10.99
CA MET A 93 -30.35 10.15 10.25
C MET A 93 -30.19 8.83 11.01
N ARG A 94 -31.26 8.05 11.09
CA ARG A 94 -31.22 6.68 11.64
C ARG A 94 -30.99 5.62 10.57
N ALA A 95 -31.31 5.95 9.32
CA ALA A 95 -31.17 5.10 8.15
C ALA A 95 -31.01 6.00 6.92
N ILE A 96 -30.27 5.53 5.92
CA ILE A 96 -30.13 6.22 4.63
C ILE A 96 -31.23 5.72 3.69
N THR A 97 -32.31 6.50 3.59
CA THR A 97 -33.37 6.27 2.60
C THR A 97 -32.88 6.69 1.20
N PRO A 98 -33.55 6.29 0.11
CA PRO A 98 -33.19 6.76 -1.24
C PRO A 98 -33.15 8.30 -1.35
N GLY A 99 -34.12 8.99 -0.74
CA GLY A 99 -34.12 10.46 -0.70
C GLY A 99 -33.00 11.04 0.18
N GLY A 100 -32.61 10.34 1.25
CA GLY A 100 -31.46 10.71 2.08
C GLY A 100 -30.13 10.61 1.32
N ALA A 101 -29.92 9.54 0.56
CA ALA A 101 -28.75 9.41 -0.31
C ALA A 101 -28.70 10.53 -1.36
N GLN A 102 -29.80 10.76 -2.08
CA GLN A 102 -29.90 11.87 -3.05
C GLN A 102 -29.67 13.26 -2.43
N TYR A 103 -30.06 13.45 -1.16
CA TYR A 103 -29.78 14.69 -0.44
C TYR A 103 -28.28 14.85 -0.16
N ILE A 104 -27.62 13.79 0.31
CA ILE A 104 -26.16 13.78 0.55
C ILE A 104 -25.42 14.10 -0.75
N ASP A 105 -25.73 13.40 -1.85
CA ASP A 105 -25.10 13.61 -3.15
C ASP A 105 -25.26 15.04 -3.65
N ARG A 106 -26.47 15.61 -3.53
CA ARG A 106 -26.73 16.99 -3.93
C ARG A 106 -25.94 17.99 -3.10
N MET A 107 -25.86 17.78 -1.78
CA MET A 107 -25.11 18.67 -0.89
C MET A 107 -23.61 18.64 -1.20
N LEU A 108 -23.04 17.46 -1.45
CA LEU A 108 -21.63 17.32 -1.86
C LEU A 108 -21.40 17.95 -3.24
N HIS A 109 -22.33 17.78 -4.18
CA HIS A 109 -22.28 18.45 -5.47
C HIS A 109 -22.31 19.98 -5.34
N ASP A 110 -23.15 20.54 -4.47
CA ASP A 110 -23.19 21.99 -4.23
C ASP A 110 -21.87 22.50 -3.61
N VAL A 111 -21.28 21.74 -2.68
CA VAL A 111 -19.96 22.05 -2.09
C VAL A 111 -18.89 22.08 -3.18
N ARG A 112 -18.86 21.09 -4.06
CA ARG A 112 -17.96 21.04 -5.23
C ARG A 112 -18.20 22.18 -6.21
N HIS A 113 -19.46 22.49 -6.52
CA HIS A 113 -19.81 23.56 -7.48
C HIS A 113 -19.28 24.93 -7.04
N ARG A 114 -19.18 25.17 -5.73
CA ARG A 114 -18.56 26.38 -5.17
C ARG A 114 -17.02 26.39 -5.26
N GLY A 115 -16.40 25.25 -5.53
CA GLY A 115 -14.96 25.11 -5.75
C GLY A 115 -14.12 25.58 -4.57
N ALA A 116 -13.07 26.36 -4.85
CA ALA A 116 -12.12 26.87 -3.86
C ALA A 116 -12.77 27.58 -2.65
N ALA A 117 -13.93 28.22 -2.83
CA ALA A 117 -14.64 28.89 -1.74
C ALA A 117 -15.14 27.92 -0.64
N SER A 118 -15.25 26.63 -0.94
CA SER A 118 -15.64 25.59 0.01
C SER A 118 -14.47 24.99 0.79
N VAL A 119 -13.23 25.11 0.28
CA VAL A 119 -12.05 24.43 0.84
C VAL A 119 -11.82 24.75 2.33
N PRO A 120 -11.97 26.00 2.83
CA PRO A 120 -11.82 26.28 4.25
C PRO A 120 -12.79 25.48 5.14
N ALA A 121 -14.05 25.33 4.71
CA ALA A 121 -15.05 24.58 5.46
C ALA A 121 -14.78 23.07 5.44
N ILE A 122 -14.28 22.54 4.31
CA ILE A 122 -13.84 21.15 4.21
C ILE A 122 -12.67 20.89 5.17
N ARG A 123 -11.65 21.76 5.16
CA ARG A 123 -10.52 21.69 6.10
C ARG A 123 -10.99 21.68 7.55
N ASP A 124 -11.88 22.59 7.93
CA ASP A 124 -12.39 22.68 9.30
C ASP A 124 -13.13 21.39 9.71
N PHE A 125 -13.95 20.83 8.82
CA PHE A 125 -14.61 19.54 9.04
C PHE A 125 -13.59 18.39 9.19
N LEU A 126 -12.59 18.31 8.31
CA LEU A 126 -11.60 17.24 8.36
C LEU A 126 -10.69 17.35 9.59
N ARG A 127 -10.33 18.55 10.04
CA ARG A 127 -9.58 18.78 11.30
C ARG A 127 -10.35 18.36 12.53
N ALA A 128 -11.69 18.50 12.52
CA ALA A 128 -12.51 18.12 13.65
C ALA A 128 -12.49 16.61 13.93
N GLY A 129 -12.02 15.79 12.97
CA GLY A 129 -11.96 14.33 13.08
C GLY A 129 -13.33 13.68 13.23
N GLU A 130 -14.40 14.41 12.93
CA GLU A 130 -15.76 13.88 13.00
C GLU A 130 -16.04 13.00 11.79
N ASP A 131 -16.76 11.91 12.02
CA ASP A 131 -17.18 11.02 10.93
C ASP A 131 -18.53 10.35 11.23
N VAL A 132 -19.19 9.90 10.17
CA VAL A 132 -20.38 9.06 10.24
C VAL A 132 -20.18 7.86 9.33
N ASP A 133 -20.15 6.67 9.95
CA ASP A 133 -20.00 5.40 9.28
C ASP A 133 -21.34 4.97 8.65
N PHE A 134 -21.49 5.21 7.34
CA PHE A 134 -22.66 4.81 6.57
C PHE A 134 -22.82 3.29 6.54
N ALA A 135 -21.74 2.50 6.57
CA ALA A 135 -21.84 1.04 6.55
C ALA A 135 -22.54 0.47 7.79
N LYS A 136 -22.57 1.22 8.90
CA LYS A 136 -23.34 0.87 10.11
C LYS A 136 -24.81 1.28 10.04
N MET A 137 -25.24 2.00 9.00
CA MET A 137 -26.60 2.49 8.84
C MET A 137 -27.40 1.64 7.84
N THR A 138 -28.67 1.37 8.15
CA THR A 138 -29.57 0.72 7.19
C THR A 138 -29.66 1.55 5.90
N GLY A 139 -29.32 0.94 4.77
CA GLY A 139 -29.33 1.61 3.46
C GLY A 139 -28.08 2.45 3.16
N GLY A 140 -27.07 2.45 4.02
CA GLY A 140 -25.85 3.26 3.85
C GLY A 140 -25.09 3.03 2.53
N ALA A 141 -25.11 1.80 2.01
CA ALA A 141 -24.54 1.47 0.70
C ALA A 141 -25.07 2.32 -0.47
N ARG A 142 -26.20 3.01 -0.30
CA ARG A 142 -26.76 3.92 -1.32
C ARG A 142 -25.95 5.20 -1.54
N VAL A 143 -25.10 5.58 -0.59
CA VAL A 143 -24.24 6.79 -0.71
C VAL A 143 -23.03 6.51 -1.62
N GLY A 144 -22.69 5.24 -1.83
CA GLY A 144 -21.50 4.87 -2.60
C GLY A 144 -20.17 5.14 -1.89
N ARG A 145 -20.21 5.52 -0.61
CA ARG A 145 -19.04 5.69 0.28
C ARG A 145 -19.30 5.03 1.62
N ARG A 146 -18.24 4.64 2.32
CA ARG A 146 -18.38 4.00 3.64
C ARG A 146 -18.60 5.05 4.71
N THR A 147 -17.99 6.21 4.60
CA THR A 147 -18.13 7.26 5.61
C THR A 147 -18.36 8.65 5.01
N LEU A 148 -18.90 9.55 5.83
CA LEU A 148 -19.06 10.95 5.42
C LEU A 148 -17.70 11.60 5.18
N ARG A 149 -16.70 11.24 5.99
CA ARG A 149 -15.35 11.77 5.87
C ARG A 149 -14.68 11.38 4.54
N GLU A 150 -14.80 10.12 4.12
CA GLU A 150 -14.38 9.68 2.79
C GLU A 150 -15.06 10.50 1.68
N ALA A 151 -16.38 10.69 1.77
CA ALA A 151 -17.12 11.46 0.77
C ALA A 151 -16.67 12.94 0.68
N VAL A 152 -16.26 13.52 1.81
CA VAL A 152 -15.71 14.89 1.86
C VAL A 152 -14.28 14.95 1.31
N ILE A 153 -13.43 13.93 1.56
CA ILE A 153 -12.09 13.84 0.96
C ILE A 153 -12.19 13.72 -0.57
N ASP A 154 -13.08 12.89 -1.09
CA ASP A 154 -13.32 12.80 -2.53
C ASP A 154 -13.82 14.14 -3.10
N THR A 155 -14.71 14.82 -2.38
CA THR A 155 -15.17 16.16 -2.79
C THR A 155 -14.01 17.17 -2.84
N LEU A 156 -13.04 17.06 -1.92
CA LEU A 156 -11.82 17.89 -1.93
C LEU A 156 -10.96 17.60 -3.15
N GLU A 157 -10.76 16.33 -3.50
CA GLU A 157 -10.06 15.91 -4.73
C GLU A 157 -10.75 16.45 -5.99
N GLU A 158 -12.07 16.37 -6.07
CA GLU A 158 -12.84 16.87 -7.22
C GLU A 158 -12.80 18.40 -7.36
N ILE A 159 -12.59 19.13 -6.26
CA ILE A 159 -12.39 20.59 -6.28
C ILE A 159 -11.01 20.93 -6.85
N GLY A 160 -9.96 20.22 -6.44
CA GLY A 160 -8.59 20.40 -6.91
C GLY A 160 -7.97 21.78 -6.59
N GLY A 161 -6.81 22.06 -7.19
CA GLY A 161 -6.07 23.31 -7.02
C GLY A 161 -5.24 23.40 -5.73
N SER A 162 -4.37 24.41 -5.67
CA SER A 162 -3.33 24.53 -4.64
C SER A 162 -3.85 24.55 -3.20
N ASP A 163 -5.00 25.19 -2.97
CA ASP A 163 -5.62 25.22 -1.64
C ASP A 163 -6.15 23.84 -1.22
N ALA A 164 -6.70 23.07 -2.16
CA ALA A 164 -7.15 21.71 -1.88
C ALA A 164 -5.97 20.77 -1.63
N VAL A 165 -4.89 20.87 -2.42
CA VAL A 165 -3.65 20.12 -2.19
C VAL A 165 -3.07 20.41 -0.81
N ALA A 166 -2.99 21.69 -0.42
CA ALA A 166 -2.49 22.06 0.90
C ALA A 166 -3.33 21.46 2.04
N VAL A 167 -4.66 21.39 1.87
CA VAL A 167 -5.54 20.71 2.84
C VAL A 167 -5.35 19.19 2.79
N SER A 168 -5.19 18.59 1.62
CA SER A 168 -4.96 17.15 1.48
C SER A 168 -3.67 16.73 2.18
N LEU A 169 -2.56 17.45 1.99
CA LEU A 169 -1.30 17.21 2.69
C LEU A 169 -1.45 17.38 4.21
N GLU A 170 -2.16 18.42 4.64
CA GLU A 170 -2.41 18.62 6.06
C GLU A 170 -3.15 17.42 6.69
N VAL A 171 -4.21 16.94 6.04
CA VAL A 171 -5.01 15.81 6.53
C VAL A 171 -4.23 14.51 6.42
N LEU A 172 -3.40 14.34 5.38
CA LEU A 172 -2.55 13.18 5.17
C LEU A 172 -1.59 12.96 6.34
N HIS A 173 -1.01 14.03 6.88
CA HIS A 173 -0.13 13.95 8.06
C HIS A 173 -0.87 13.69 9.39
N GLN A 174 -2.20 13.85 9.43
CA GLN A 174 -2.99 13.74 10.66
C GLN A 174 -3.81 12.44 10.72
N THR A 175 -4.18 11.88 9.57
CA THR A 175 -5.03 10.70 9.52
C THR A 175 -4.27 9.45 9.93
N THR A 176 -5.00 8.53 10.55
CA THR A 176 -4.52 7.17 10.86
C THR A 176 -5.35 6.10 10.15
N GLN A 177 -6.23 6.51 9.24
CA GLN A 177 -7.09 5.61 8.47
C GLN A 177 -6.40 5.22 7.16
N PRO A 178 -6.06 3.94 6.96
CA PRO A 178 -5.40 3.45 5.74
C PRO A 178 -6.03 3.94 4.43
N ILE A 179 -7.36 3.91 4.35
CA ILE A 179 -8.06 4.32 3.13
C ILE A 179 -7.97 5.83 2.87
N GLU A 180 -8.00 6.65 3.91
CA GLU A 180 -7.87 8.10 3.76
C GLU A 180 -6.48 8.48 3.24
N VAL A 181 -5.43 7.80 3.73
CA VAL A 181 -4.06 8.00 3.22
C VAL A 181 -4.01 7.78 1.71
N VAL A 182 -4.62 6.70 1.20
CA VAL A 182 -4.65 6.42 -0.24
C VAL A 182 -5.43 7.46 -1.02
N MET A 183 -6.61 7.87 -0.53
CA MET A 183 -7.43 8.88 -1.20
C MET A 183 -6.71 10.23 -1.26
N LEU A 184 -6.05 10.63 -0.17
CA LEU A 184 -5.29 11.88 -0.09
C LEU A 184 -4.02 11.83 -0.94
N ALA A 185 -3.30 10.70 -0.93
CA ALA A 185 -2.14 10.46 -1.79
C ALA A 185 -2.53 10.58 -3.28
N ARG A 186 -3.64 9.96 -3.69
CA ARG A 186 -4.17 10.10 -5.06
C ARG A 186 -4.50 11.55 -5.39
N ALA A 187 -5.13 12.27 -4.45
CA ALA A 187 -5.51 13.66 -4.66
C ALA A 187 -4.30 14.58 -4.86
N VAL A 188 -3.22 14.41 -4.09
CA VAL A 188 -2.00 15.21 -4.25
C VAL A 188 -1.24 14.84 -5.52
N GLU A 189 -1.11 13.55 -5.83
CA GLU A 189 -0.41 13.08 -7.04
C GLU A 189 -1.12 13.44 -8.34
N LYS A 190 -2.44 13.55 -8.31
CA LYS A 190 -3.22 14.00 -9.49
C LYS A 190 -2.95 15.46 -9.84
N GLU A 191 -2.75 16.31 -8.84
CA GLU A 191 -2.56 17.75 -9.02
C GLU A 191 -1.09 18.12 -9.22
N ASP A 192 -0.17 17.44 -8.52
CA ASP A 192 1.28 17.67 -8.62
C ASP A 192 2.07 16.34 -8.64
N PRO A 193 2.08 15.63 -9.78
CA PRO A 193 2.64 14.28 -9.88
C PRO A 193 4.12 14.20 -9.49
N GLY A 194 4.44 13.32 -8.54
CA GLY A 194 5.78 13.02 -8.07
C GLY A 194 6.38 14.06 -7.12
N SER A 195 5.72 15.20 -6.90
CA SER A 195 6.24 16.27 -6.04
C SER A 195 6.05 16.01 -4.55
N HIS A 196 5.18 15.07 -4.17
CA HIS A 196 4.77 14.80 -2.79
C HIS A 196 5.07 13.37 -2.31
N GLY A 197 5.97 12.67 -3.00
CA GLY A 197 6.23 11.27 -2.71
C GLY A 197 6.84 11.02 -1.33
N GLU A 198 7.68 11.93 -0.82
CA GLU A 198 8.26 11.81 0.52
C GLU A 198 7.18 11.92 1.60
N GLU A 199 6.29 12.91 1.49
CA GLU A 199 5.20 13.13 2.43
C GLU A 199 4.19 11.98 2.43
N VAL A 200 3.89 11.42 1.27
CA VAL A 200 3.02 10.24 1.14
C VAL A 200 3.66 9.01 1.77
N MET A 201 4.93 8.74 1.47
CA MET A 201 5.64 7.59 2.03
C MET A 201 5.81 7.69 3.56
N GLU A 202 6.02 8.89 4.09
CA GLU A 202 6.02 9.15 5.53
C GLU A 202 4.64 8.84 6.15
N ALA A 203 3.55 9.31 5.54
CA ALA A 203 2.20 9.05 6.03
C ALA A 203 1.84 7.56 6.00
N VAL A 204 2.26 6.83 4.95
CA VAL A 204 2.11 5.37 4.86
C VAL A 204 2.85 4.68 6.00
N ALA A 205 4.14 4.99 6.21
CA ALA A 205 4.95 4.40 7.26
C ALA A 205 4.38 4.66 8.66
N ASN A 206 3.96 5.91 8.92
CA ASN A 206 3.33 6.29 10.19
C ASN A 206 2.00 5.56 10.43
N THR A 207 1.19 5.40 9.38
CA THR A 207 -0.11 4.71 9.48
C THR A 207 0.08 3.21 9.72
N LEU A 208 1.02 2.57 9.01
CA LEU A 208 1.39 1.17 9.25
C LEU A 208 1.91 0.99 10.69
N GLN A 209 2.84 1.84 11.14
CA GLN A 209 3.36 1.78 12.51
C GLN A 209 2.25 1.93 13.57
N GLY A 210 1.26 2.79 13.31
CA GLY A 210 0.07 2.92 14.14
C GLY A 210 -0.77 1.64 14.16
N ALA A 211 -0.98 1.02 13.00
CA ALA A 211 -1.76 -0.20 12.85
C ALA A 211 -1.16 -1.41 13.60
N VAL A 212 0.18 -1.54 13.65
CA VAL A 212 0.86 -2.60 14.45
C VAL A 212 0.43 -2.57 15.92
N ARG A 213 0.14 -1.38 16.46
CA ARG A 213 -0.20 -1.21 17.88
C ARG A 213 -1.66 -1.54 18.19
N ALA A 214 -2.51 -1.66 17.17
CA ALA A 214 -3.92 -2.02 17.36
C ALA A 214 -4.06 -3.54 17.51
N PRO A 215 -4.99 -4.04 18.35
CA PRO A 215 -5.34 -5.45 18.34
C PRO A 215 -5.76 -5.88 16.92
N PRO A 216 -5.24 -6.99 16.37
CA PRO A 216 -5.48 -7.32 14.97
C PRO A 216 -6.96 -7.38 14.56
N GLN A 217 -7.84 -7.88 15.44
CA GLN A 217 -9.29 -7.97 15.17
C GLN A 217 -10.01 -6.62 15.19
N GLN A 218 -9.35 -5.57 15.67
CA GLN A 218 -9.88 -4.21 15.78
C GLN A 218 -9.11 -3.22 14.90
N GLY A 219 -7.98 -3.64 14.34
CA GLY A 219 -7.18 -2.83 13.44
C GLY A 219 -7.93 -2.53 12.14
N PRO A 220 -7.65 -1.38 11.51
CA PRO A 220 -8.15 -1.13 10.17
C PRO A 220 -7.55 -2.14 9.18
N ASP A 221 -8.22 -2.35 8.06
CA ASP A 221 -7.60 -3.09 6.95
C ASP A 221 -6.53 -2.22 6.31
N VAL A 222 -5.30 -2.73 6.27
CA VAL A 222 -4.12 -2.02 5.76
C VAL A 222 -3.83 -2.33 4.29
N ALA A 223 -4.57 -3.24 3.63
CA ALA A 223 -4.40 -3.53 2.20
C ALA A 223 -4.26 -2.29 1.30
N PRO A 224 -5.05 -1.20 1.50
CA PRO A 224 -4.90 0.00 0.68
C PRO A 224 -3.49 0.61 0.72
N LEU A 225 -2.81 0.54 1.87
CA LEU A 225 -1.44 1.07 2.01
C LEU A 225 -0.42 0.22 1.24
N PHE A 226 -0.59 -1.10 1.23
CA PHE A 226 0.26 -2.00 0.46
C PHE A 226 0.07 -1.84 -1.06
N ASP A 227 -1.17 -1.60 -1.49
CA ASP A 227 -1.45 -1.25 -2.89
C ASP A 227 -0.82 0.09 -3.28
N LEU A 228 -0.86 1.08 -2.38
CA LEU A 228 -0.21 2.37 -2.59
C LEU A 228 1.33 2.23 -2.68
N LEU A 229 1.96 1.46 -1.78
CA LEU A 229 3.38 1.15 -1.82
C LEU A 229 3.77 0.49 -3.14
N ARG A 230 2.93 -0.43 -3.63
CA ARG A 230 3.11 -1.06 -4.93
C ARG A 230 3.07 -0.04 -6.07
N GLY A 231 2.13 0.90 -6.04
CA GLY A 231 2.02 1.95 -7.06
C GLY A 231 3.20 2.92 -7.07
N TYR A 232 3.75 3.27 -5.90
CA TYR A 232 4.90 4.16 -5.77
C TYR A 232 6.21 3.49 -6.19
N GLY A 233 6.41 2.22 -5.83
CA GLY A 233 7.62 1.50 -6.19
C GLY A 233 8.90 2.06 -5.55
N GLY A 234 10.04 1.66 -6.11
CA GLY A 234 11.37 2.12 -5.69
C GLY A 234 11.88 1.56 -4.36
N ASP A 235 13.13 1.92 -4.04
CA ASP A 235 13.87 1.37 -2.90
C ASP A 235 13.20 1.63 -1.54
N ASP A 236 12.51 2.76 -1.41
CA ASP A 236 11.84 3.12 -0.15
C ASP A 236 10.56 2.32 0.04
N ALA A 237 9.80 2.01 -1.02
CA ALA A 237 8.68 1.08 -0.92
C ALA A 237 9.14 -0.34 -0.59
N VAL A 238 10.21 -0.83 -1.23
CA VAL A 238 10.83 -2.13 -0.90
C VAL A 238 11.18 -2.19 0.59
N ALA A 239 11.90 -1.18 1.11
CA ALA A 239 12.32 -1.16 2.50
C ALA A 239 11.14 -1.16 3.49
N VAL A 240 10.05 -0.45 3.18
CA VAL A 240 8.82 -0.45 4.01
C VAL A 240 8.15 -1.83 3.96
N LEU A 241 8.05 -2.45 2.79
CA LEU A 241 7.43 -3.76 2.61
C LEU A 241 8.21 -4.86 3.35
N GLU A 242 9.54 -4.85 3.26
CA GLU A 242 10.40 -5.79 4.00
C GLU A 242 10.24 -5.62 5.51
N ALA A 243 10.15 -4.38 6.01
CA ALA A 243 9.96 -4.12 7.43
C ALA A 243 8.56 -4.55 7.94
N CYS A 244 7.56 -4.57 7.06
CA CYS A 244 6.19 -4.95 7.39
C CYS A 244 5.90 -6.44 7.30
N GLU A 245 6.78 -7.21 6.64
CA GLU A 245 6.63 -8.64 6.40
C GLU A 245 6.29 -9.44 7.68
N PRO A 246 6.94 -9.24 8.83
CA PRO A 246 6.65 -10.06 10.02
C PRO A 246 5.22 -9.88 10.56
N GLN A 247 4.58 -8.75 10.27
CA GLN A 247 3.26 -8.41 10.77
C GLN A 247 2.14 -8.65 9.73
N TRP A 248 2.46 -8.45 8.45
CA TRP A 248 1.54 -8.55 7.33
C TRP A 248 2.22 -9.26 6.14
N ARG A 249 2.68 -10.49 6.38
CA ARG A 249 3.48 -11.27 5.43
C ARG A 249 2.82 -11.37 4.06
N GLU A 250 1.56 -11.75 4.00
CA GLU A 250 0.85 -11.95 2.74
C GLU A 250 0.76 -10.66 1.94
N TYR A 251 0.38 -9.55 2.58
CA TYR A 251 0.31 -8.26 1.88
C TYR A 251 1.68 -7.78 1.42
N SER A 252 2.72 -7.98 2.24
CA SER A 252 4.08 -7.56 1.91
C SER A 252 4.59 -8.32 0.68
N LEU A 253 4.43 -9.64 0.66
CA LEU A 253 4.88 -10.48 -0.44
C LEU A 253 4.07 -10.25 -1.73
N ILE A 254 2.74 -10.08 -1.64
CA ILE A 254 1.90 -9.71 -2.79
C ILE A 254 2.30 -8.33 -3.35
N ALA A 255 2.57 -7.35 -2.49
CA ALA A 255 3.03 -6.04 -2.92
C ALA A 255 4.39 -6.11 -3.61
N LEU A 256 5.38 -6.80 -3.01
CA LEU A 256 6.72 -6.98 -3.56
C LEU A 256 6.69 -7.60 -4.96
N ALA A 257 5.82 -8.61 -5.16
CA ALA A 257 5.68 -9.30 -6.44
C ALA A 257 5.14 -8.41 -7.56
N GLY A 258 4.39 -7.36 -7.21
CA GLY A 258 3.79 -6.44 -8.16
C GLY A 258 4.47 -5.07 -8.22
N LEU A 259 5.63 -4.89 -7.60
CA LEU A 259 6.37 -3.63 -7.68
C LEU A 259 6.84 -3.37 -9.12
N PRO A 260 6.82 -2.10 -9.58
CA PRO A 260 7.37 -1.71 -10.87
C PRO A 260 8.82 -2.17 -11.05
N ASP A 261 9.19 -2.45 -12.29
CA ASP A 261 10.55 -2.82 -12.70
C ASP A 261 11.14 -4.04 -11.95
N GLY A 262 10.28 -4.87 -11.35
CA GLY A 262 10.71 -6.06 -10.62
C GLY A 262 11.45 -5.76 -9.32
N ALA A 263 11.31 -4.54 -8.78
CA ALA A 263 12.12 -4.07 -7.64
C ALA A 263 12.02 -4.96 -6.38
N GLY A 264 10.92 -5.71 -6.20
CA GLY A 264 10.73 -6.63 -5.08
C GLY A 264 11.30 -8.03 -5.27
N ILE A 265 11.75 -8.40 -6.47
CA ILE A 265 12.22 -9.76 -6.80
C ILE A 265 13.43 -10.19 -5.95
N PRO A 266 14.45 -9.34 -5.73
CA PRO A 266 15.56 -9.69 -4.84
C PRO A 266 15.11 -10.02 -3.41
N SER A 267 14.15 -9.26 -2.87
CA SER A 267 13.60 -9.50 -1.53
C SER A 267 12.80 -10.80 -1.49
N LEU A 268 11.97 -11.07 -2.51
CA LEU A 268 11.24 -12.34 -2.62
C LEU A 268 12.17 -13.54 -2.71
N ALA A 269 13.26 -13.45 -3.49
CA ALA A 269 14.27 -14.49 -3.56
C ALA A 269 14.93 -14.72 -2.19
N ALA A 270 15.33 -13.66 -1.49
CA ALA A 270 15.90 -13.78 -0.15
C ALA A 270 14.93 -14.41 0.87
N PHE A 271 13.64 -14.07 0.80
CA PHE A 271 12.60 -14.70 1.62
C PHE A 271 12.35 -16.16 1.27
N ALA A 272 12.58 -16.57 0.02
CA ALA A 272 12.49 -17.96 -0.42
C ALA A 272 13.71 -18.80 0.02
N GLU A 273 14.90 -18.21 0.04
CA GLU A 273 16.14 -18.86 0.49
C GLU A 273 16.16 -19.12 2.00
N THR A 274 15.49 -18.28 2.79
CA THR A 274 15.51 -18.38 4.25
C THR A 274 14.78 -19.65 4.68
N PRO A 275 15.49 -20.68 5.21
CA PRO A 275 14.84 -21.89 5.68
C PRO A 275 13.91 -21.49 6.81
N GLY A 276 12.61 -21.74 6.62
CA GLY A 276 11.60 -21.43 7.61
C GLY A 276 12.04 -21.96 8.97
N ASP A 277 11.98 -21.11 9.99
CA ASP A 277 12.17 -21.46 11.40
C ASP A 277 11.06 -22.39 11.95
N GLY A 278 10.39 -23.13 11.06
CA GLY A 278 9.17 -23.90 11.31
C GLY A 278 7.89 -23.05 11.31
N ALA A 279 7.98 -21.74 11.53
CA ALA A 279 6.81 -20.85 11.53
C ALA A 279 6.50 -20.28 10.13
N THR A 280 7.53 -20.19 9.28
CA THR A 280 7.47 -19.40 8.05
C THR A 280 7.68 -20.26 6.82
N SER A 281 6.62 -20.59 6.08
CA SER A 281 6.73 -21.41 4.87
C SER A 281 7.39 -20.63 3.71
N PRO A 282 8.37 -21.23 2.99
CA PRO A 282 8.93 -20.63 1.78
C PRO A 282 7.96 -20.68 0.59
N ALA A 283 6.80 -21.34 0.75
CA ALA A 283 5.83 -21.53 -0.33
C ALA A 283 5.35 -20.21 -0.93
N LEU A 284 5.01 -19.22 -0.08
CA LEU A 284 4.43 -17.97 -0.55
C LEU A 284 5.42 -17.08 -1.32
N PRO A 285 6.65 -16.81 -0.84
CA PRO A 285 7.66 -16.11 -1.64
C PRO A 285 7.93 -16.78 -2.99
N LEU A 286 8.02 -18.12 -3.04
CA LEU A 286 8.21 -18.88 -4.28
C LEU A 286 7.02 -18.75 -5.24
N GLN A 287 5.79 -18.80 -4.71
CA GLN A 287 4.58 -18.55 -5.49
C GLN A 287 4.56 -17.11 -6.05
N MET A 288 5.01 -16.13 -5.27
CA MET A 288 5.08 -14.73 -5.69
C MET A 288 6.12 -14.48 -6.77
N LEU A 289 7.29 -15.12 -6.70
CA LEU A 289 8.26 -15.12 -7.81
C LEU A 289 7.64 -15.71 -9.08
N ALA A 290 6.94 -16.85 -8.97
CA ALA A 290 6.31 -17.51 -10.10
C ALA A 290 5.23 -16.64 -10.76
N GLN A 291 4.44 -15.94 -9.95
CA GLN A 291 3.46 -14.97 -10.41
C GLN A 291 4.12 -13.76 -11.12
N ALA A 292 5.21 -13.23 -10.56
CA ALA A 292 5.93 -12.09 -11.14
C ALA A 292 6.62 -12.43 -12.47
N ALA A 293 7.01 -13.69 -12.70
CA ALA A 293 7.73 -14.14 -13.89
C ALA A 293 7.00 -13.88 -15.22
N ALA A 294 5.68 -13.67 -15.20
CA ALA A 294 4.90 -13.29 -16.38
C ALA A 294 5.24 -11.89 -16.91
N GLN A 295 5.75 -11.01 -16.04
CA GLN A 295 6.05 -9.61 -16.35
C GLN A 295 7.55 -9.31 -16.19
N HIS A 296 8.24 -10.09 -15.35
CA HIS A 296 9.62 -9.87 -14.93
C HIS A 296 10.45 -11.16 -15.13
N PRO A 297 11.16 -11.32 -16.26
CA PRO A 297 11.97 -12.50 -16.55
C PRO A 297 12.94 -12.88 -15.42
N GLU A 298 13.49 -11.89 -14.72
CA GLU A 298 14.42 -12.05 -13.60
C GLU A 298 13.79 -12.80 -12.41
N ALA A 299 12.46 -12.78 -12.24
CA ALA A 299 11.79 -13.64 -11.26
C ALA A 299 11.84 -15.13 -11.68
N GLY A 300 11.70 -15.41 -12.98
CA GLY A 300 11.85 -16.75 -13.55
C GLY A 300 13.28 -17.28 -13.40
N ASP A 301 14.27 -16.43 -13.62
CA ASP A 301 15.69 -16.74 -13.36
C ASP A 301 15.91 -17.10 -11.89
N ALA A 302 15.36 -16.30 -10.97
CA ALA A 302 15.48 -16.57 -9.53
C ALA A 302 14.88 -17.93 -9.12
N ILE A 303 13.71 -18.31 -9.65
CA ILE A 303 13.11 -19.63 -9.39
C ILE A 303 13.99 -20.74 -9.96
N THR A 304 14.54 -20.54 -11.16
CA THR A 304 15.39 -21.54 -11.82
C THR A 304 16.69 -21.75 -11.03
N ASP A 305 17.28 -20.69 -10.48
CA ASP A 305 18.45 -20.77 -9.61
C ASP A 305 18.12 -21.52 -8.31
N LEU A 306 17.01 -21.18 -7.64
CA LEU A 306 16.53 -21.88 -6.43
C LEU A 306 16.24 -23.36 -6.70
N ALA A 307 15.66 -23.68 -7.85
CA ALA A 307 15.40 -25.06 -8.28
C ALA A 307 16.70 -25.84 -8.51
N ARG A 308 17.67 -25.23 -9.21
CA ARG A 308 18.98 -25.83 -9.49
C ARG A 308 19.77 -26.10 -8.22
N GLU A 309 19.64 -25.24 -7.23
CA GLU A 309 20.27 -25.38 -5.92
C GLU A 309 19.52 -26.37 -5.00
N GLY A 310 18.38 -26.91 -5.43
CA GLY A 310 17.58 -27.84 -4.64
C GLY A 310 16.90 -27.19 -3.44
N GLN A 311 16.66 -25.88 -3.49
CA GLN A 311 16.08 -25.12 -2.39
C GLN A 311 14.55 -25.10 -2.38
N ILE A 312 13.90 -25.61 -3.45
CA ILE A 312 12.43 -25.66 -3.55
C ILE A 312 11.93 -26.99 -2.98
N PRO A 313 11.17 -26.98 -1.85
CA PRO A 313 10.60 -28.20 -1.29
C PRO A 313 9.56 -28.83 -2.21
N ASP A 314 9.44 -30.16 -2.18
CA ASP A 314 8.54 -30.92 -3.07
C ASP A 314 7.08 -30.46 -2.95
N GLU A 315 6.64 -30.13 -1.73
CA GLU A 315 5.28 -29.68 -1.43
C GLU A 315 4.93 -28.31 -2.02
N VAL A 316 5.91 -27.51 -2.44
CA VAL A 316 5.70 -26.14 -2.94
C VAL A 316 5.44 -26.11 -4.44
N TRP A 317 5.85 -27.14 -5.19
CA TRP A 317 5.76 -27.14 -6.65
C TRP A 317 4.35 -26.95 -7.19
N ASN A 318 3.32 -27.41 -6.49
CA ASN A 318 1.94 -27.17 -6.88
C ASN A 318 1.57 -25.68 -6.85
N ALA A 319 2.04 -24.92 -5.85
CA ALA A 319 1.78 -23.48 -5.74
C ALA A 319 2.55 -22.69 -6.82
N ILE A 320 3.79 -23.09 -7.10
CA ILE A 320 4.59 -22.52 -8.20
C ILE A 320 3.91 -22.78 -9.54
N ALA A 321 3.55 -24.04 -9.81
CA ALA A 321 2.89 -24.45 -11.04
C ALA A 321 1.55 -23.73 -11.24
N ASP A 322 0.74 -23.59 -10.19
CA ASP A 322 -0.51 -22.84 -10.21
C ASP A 322 -0.28 -21.37 -10.60
N ALA A 323 0.75 -20.73 -10.05
CA ALA A 323 1.11 -19.35 -10.38
C ALA A 323 1.65 -19.19 -11.81
N LEU A 324 2.48 -20.11 -12.28
CA LEU A 324 2.96 -20.15 -13.67
C LEU A 324 1.79 -20.39 -14.65
N ALA A 325 0.77 -21.14 -14.24
CA ALA A 325 -0.48 -21.32 -14.97
C ALA A 325 -1.45 -20.13 -14.83
N GLY A 326 -1.02 -19.04 -14.21
CA GLY A 326 -1.72 -17.76 -14.12
C GLY A 326 -2.79 -17.66 -13.04
N LYS A 327 -2.79 -18.53 -12.03
CA LYS A 327 -3.47 -18.24 -10.76
C LYS A 327 -2.67 -17.19 -10.00
N GLN A 328 -3.27 -16.05 -9.71
CA GLN A 328 -2.59 -14.95 -9.05
C GLN A 328 -3.25 -14.60 -7.73
N LEU A 329 -2.43 -14.37 -6.71
CA LEU A 329 -2.86 -13.71 -5.49
C LEU A 329 -2.83 -12.19 -5.69
N GLN A 330 -3.90 -11.53 -5.27
CA GLN A 330 -4.04 -10.09 -5.33
C GLN A 330 -4.75 -9.57 -4.08
N PHE A 331 -4.53 -8.30 -3.75
CA PHE A 331 -5.36 -7.62 -2.76
C PHE A 331 -6.82 -7.76 -3.17
N SER A 332 -7.73 -7.92 -2.20
CA SER A 332 -9.15 -8.00 -2.53
C SER A 332 -9.56 -6.74 -3.29
N GLY A 333 -9.81 -6.90 -4.60
CA GLY A 333 -9.81 -5.82 -5.61
C GLY A 333 -11.03 -4.90 -5.56
N THR A 334 -11.75 -4.92 -4.44
CA THR A 334 -12.84 -4.01 -4.14
C THR A 334 -12.48 -3.31 -2.83
N MET A 335 -12.39 -1.99 -2.86
CA MET A 335 -12.67 -1.20 -1.66
C MET A 335 -13.98 -1.70 -1.02
N PHE A 336 -14.16 -1.48 0.27
CA PHE A 336 -15.34 -1.97 1.01
C PHE A 336 -16.69 -1.48 0.42
N ASP A 337 -16.69 -0.43 -0.40
CA ASP A 337 -17.85 0.10 -1.13
C ASP A 337 -18.07 -0.52 -2.53
N GLY A 338 -17.24 -1.49 -2.93
CA GLY A 338 -17.28 -2.14 -4.24
C GLY A 338 -16.49 -1.40 -5.33
N THR A 339 -15.89 -0.25 -5.04
CA THR A 339 -15.05 0.47 -6.00
C THR A 339 -13.74 -0.28 -6.16
N SER A 340 -13.36 -0.60 -7.39
CA SER A 340 -12.07 -1.25 -7.61
C SER A 340 -10.93 -0.26 -7.35
N LEU A 341 -9.95 -0.65 -6.53
CA LEU A 341 -8.76 0.16 -6.27
C LEU A 341 -7.95 0.43 -7.56
N THR A 342 -8.12 -0.40 -8.59
CA THR A 342 -7.40 -0.33 -9.87
C THR A 342 -8.05 0.56 -10.93
N ALA A 343 -8.82 1.58 -10.54
CA ALA A 343 -9.46 2.52 -11.47
C ALA A 343 -8.47 3.49 -12.15
N ASN A 344 -7.44 2.96 -12.81
CA ASN A 344 -6.68 3.61 -13.87
C ASN A 344 -6.54 2.72 -15.14
N GLY A 345 -7.14 1.53 -15.18
CA GLY A 345 -7.20 0.69 -16.38
C GLY A 345 -8.60 0.65 -16.98
N THR A 346 -8.77 1.20 -18.18
CA THR A 346 -10.00 1.19 -18.98
C THR A 346 -10.57 -0.22 -19.20
N GLY A 347 -11.56 -0.60 -18.41
CA GLY A 347 -12.35 -1.80 -18.67
C GLY A 347 -13.47 -1.91 -17.65
N ALA A 348 -14.70 -1.64 -18.06
CA ALA A 348 -15.87 -1.96 -17.26
C ALA A 348 -15.84 -3.47 -16.99
N SER A 349 -15.46 -3.86 -15.77
CA SER A 349 -15.46 -5.24 -15.33
C SER A 349 -16.90 -5.76 -15.39
N ASP A 350 -17.08 -6.85 -16.15
CA ASP A 350 -18.32 -7.61 -16.18
C ASP A 350 -18.70 -7.97 -14.73
N PRO A 351 -19.89 -7.57 -14.22
CA PRO A 351 -20.29 -7.80 -12.83
C PRO A 351 -20.49 -9.28 -12.49
N ARG A 352 -20.20 -10.21 -13.41
CA ARG A 352 -20.22 -11.64 -13.13
C ARG A 352 -18.96 -12.02 -12.35
N PRO A 353 -19.08 -12.47 -11.09
CA PRO A 353 -17.92 -12.98 -10.37
C PRO A 353 -17.30 -14.13 -11.18
N SER A 354 -16.00 -14.03 -11.44
CA SER A 354 -15.23 -15.14 -12.02
C SER A 354 -15.55 -16.39 -11.17
N PRO A 355 -16.04 -17.50 -11.76
CA PRO A 355 -16.35 -18.71 -11.01
C PRO A 355 -15.10 -19.31 -10.34
N TRP A 356 -13.92 -18.82 -10.69
CA TRP A 356 -12.62 -19.24 -10.19
C TRP A 356 -12.08 -18.37 -9.06
N LYS A 357 -12.75 -17.25 -8.76
CA LYS A 357 -12.31 -16.31 -7.73
C LYS A 357 -12.50 -16.90 -6.33
N LYS A 358 -11.40 -17.06 -5.59
CA LYS A 358 -11.43 -17.49 -4.18
C LYS A 358 -11.01 -16.32 -3.29
N SER A 359 -11.77 -16.07 -2.23
CA SER A 359 -11.42 -15.05 -1.23
C SER A 359 -10.83 -15.72 0.01
N TYR A 360 -9.76 -15.14 0.53
CA TYR A 360 -9.08 -15.58 1.74
C TYR A 360 -9.21 -14.50 2.81
N TYR A 361 -9.39 -14.93 4.06
CA TYR A 361 -9.39 -14.04 5.22
C TYR A 361 -8.60 -14.66 6.36
N VAL A 362 -7.55 -13.97 6.78
CA VAL A 362 -6.73 -14.35 7.93
C VAL A 362 -7.14 -13.49 9.11
N GLU A 363 -8.08 -14.01 9.91
CA GLU A 363 -8.76 -13.27 10.98
C GLU A 363 -7.79 -12.64 12.00
N TRP A 364 -6.74 -13.37 12.38
CA TRP A 364 -5.79 -12.93 13.39
C TRP A 364 -4.82 -11.84 12.91
N MET A 365 -4.79 -11.53 11.61
CA MET A 365 -4.03 -10.40 11.04
C MET A 365 -4.92 -9.35 10.37
N ASN A 366 -6.24 -9.60 10.30
CA ASN A 366 -7.18 -8.83 9.49
C ASN A 366 -6.71 -8.65 8.02
N VAL A 367 -6.19 -9.72 7.44
CA VAL A 367 -5.65 -9.75 6.07
C VAL A 367 -6.67 -10.39 5.12
N ARG A 368 -6.93 -9.75 3.98
CA ARG A 368 -7.90 -10.15 2.93
C ARG A 368 -7.24 -10.08 1.56
N TYR A 369 -7.18 -11.21 0.89
CA TYR A 369 -6.68 -11.30 -0.48
C TYR A 369 -7.53 -12.29 -1.26
N GLU A 370 -7.35 -12.29 -2.57
CA GLU A 370 -8.12 -13.10 -3.50
C GLU A 370 -7.17 -13.84 -4.43
N GLU A 371 -7.53 -15.06 -4.80
CA GLU A 371 -6.92 -15.81 -5.88
C GLU A 371 -7.85 -15.72 -7.10
N ASP A 372 -7.31 -15.38 -8.27
CA ASP A 372 -8.04 -15.39 -9.54
C ASP A 372 -7.17 -15.96 -10.66
N VAL A 373 -7.80 -16.38 -11.76
CA VAL A 373 -7.10 -16.88 -12.95
C VAL A 373 -7.05 -15.75 -13.98
N VAL A 374 -5.85 -15.23 -14.26
CA VAL A 374 -5.67 -14.04 -15.11
C VAL A 374 -5.17 -14.36 -16.52
N THR A 375 -4.99 -15.64 -16.87
CA THR A 375 -4.44 -16.05 -18.18
C THR A 375 -5.25 -15.55 -19.36
N ALA A 376 -6.56 -15.35 -19.19
CA ALA A 376 -7.42 -14.75 -20.22
C ALA A 376 -7.02 -13.32 -20.61
N ALA A 377 -6.28 -12.62 -19.75
CA ALA A 377 -5.76 -11.28 -19.99
C ALA A 377 -4.29 -11.25 -20.45
N TRP A 378 -3.61 -12.40 -20.49
CA TRP A 378 -2.21 -12.46 -20.91
C TRP A 378 -2.07 -12.31 -22.43
N SER A 379 -1.00 -11.64 -22.86
CA SER A 379 -0.62 -11.61 -24.27
C SER A 379 -0.05 -12.97 -24.71
N ALA A 380 -0.02 -13.22 -26.02
CA ALA A 380 0.63 -14.41 -26.57
C ALA A 380 2.11 -14.50 -26.18
N ASP A 381 2.79 -13.35 -26.10
CA ASP A 381 4.19 -13.28 -25.68
C ASP A 381 4.36 -13.68 -24.21
N GLN A 382 3.45 -13.25 -23.33
CA GLN A 382 3.45 -13.65 -21.91
C GLN A 382 3.21 -15.15 -21.74
N ILE A 383 2.27 -15.73 -22.49
CA ILE A 383 2.03 -17.18 -22.49
C ILE A 383 3.28 -17.92 -22.99
N ALA A 384 3.90 -17.46 -24.09
CA ALA A 384 5.10 -18.09 -24.64
C ALA A 384 6.30 -18.00 -23.68
N GLN A 385 6.47 -16.86 -23.00
CA GLN A 385 7.49 -16.67 -21.97
C GLN A 385 7.28 -17.64 -20.80
N GLN A 386 6.04 -17.80 -20.33
CA GLN A 386 5.74 -18.73 -19.23
C GLN A 386 5.94 -20.20 -19.62
N LEU A 387 5.56 -20.58 -20.84
CA LEU A 387 5.85 -21.91 -21.37
C LEU A 387 7.36 -22.18 -21.44
N ALA A 388 8.15 -21.21 -21.91
CA ALA A 388 9.60 -21.33 -21.96
C ALA A 388 10.22 -21.48 -20.56
N LEU A 389 9.72 -20.74 -19.57
CA LEU A 389 10.14 -20.90 -18.17
C LEU A 389 9.80 -22.28 -17.62
N ILE A 390 8.58 -22.78 -17.86
CA ILE A 390 8.16 -24.11 -17.42
C ILE A 390 9.06 -25.20 -18.05
N ASP A 391 9.35 -25.09 -19.35
CA ASP A 391 10.23 -26.04 -20.04
C ASP A 391 11.66 -26.00 -19.46
N GLY A 392 12.21 -24.81 -19.19
CA GLY A 392 13.52 -24.67 -18.53
C GLY A 392 13.57 -25.24 -17.11
N LEU A 393 12.49 -25.10 -16.35
CA LEU A 393 12.36 -25.70 -15.02
C LEU A 393 12.28 -27.23 -15.12
N LEU A 394 11.53 -27.78 -16.08
CA LEU A 394 11.44 -29.23 -16.34
C LEU A 394 12.80 -29.85 -16.70
N GLU A 395 13.68 -29.11 -17.37
CA GLU A 395 15.06 -29.53 -17.64
C GLU A 395 15.97 -29.49 -16.40
N THR A 396 15.63 -28.63 -15.43
CA THR A 396 16.45 -28.38 -14.22
C THR A 396 16.09 -29.33 -13.08
N VAL A 397 14.81 -29.68 -12.91
CA VAL A 397 14.32 -30.46 -11.77
C VAL A 397 14.29 -31.96 -12.06
N SER A 398 14.50 -32.76 -11.02
CA SER A 398 14.38 -34.24 -11.11
C SER A 398 13.34 -34.81 -10.14
N SER A 399 12.71 -33.96 -9.31
CA SER A 399 11.66 -34.40 -8.38
C SER A 399 10.41 -34.81 -9.14
N PRO A 400 9.83 -36.00 -8.88
CA PRO A 400 8.57 -36.41 -9.51
C PRO A 400 7.43 -35.43 -9.26
N ALA A 401 7.34 -34.86 -8.06
CA ALA A 401 6.31 -33.88 -7.71
C ALA A 401 6.46 -32.58 -8.52
N ALA A 402 7.70 -32.12 -8.69
CA ALA A 402 8.01 -30.96 -9.51
C ALA A 402 7.63 -31.18 -10.98
N VAL A 403 8.04 -32.32 -11.54
CA VAL A 403 7.77 -32.66 -12.94
C VAL A 403 6.26 -32.77 -13.20
N GLU A 404 5.52 -33.43 -12.32
CA GLU A 404 4.05 -33.56 -12.44
C GLU A 404 3.37 -32.19 -12.41
N ALA A 405 3.69 -31.36 -11.42
CA ALA A 405 3.09 -30.04 -11.26
C ALA A 405 3.38 -29.13 -12.46
N LEU A 406 4.63 -29.08 -12.93
CA LEU A 406 5.04 -28.27 -14.08
C LEU A 406 4.39 -28.75 -15.39
N GLN A 407 4.25 -30.06 -15.59
CA GLN A 407 3.52 -30.60 -16.74
C GLN A 407 2.04 -30.21 -16.73
N GLN A 408 1.40 -30.21 -15.55
CA GLN A 408 0.02 -29.77 -15.40
C GLN A 408 -0.14 -28.27 -15.70
N ALA A 409 0.80 -27.43 -15.25
CA ALA A 409 0.80 -26.00 -15.56
C ALA A 409 0.92 -25.75 -17.07
N ARG A 410 1.87 -26.44 -17.72
CA ARG A 410 2.05 -26.38 -19.18
C ARG A 410 0.77 -26.74 -19.93
N ALA A 411 0.15 -27.86 -19.59
CA ALA A 411 -1.08 -28.33 -20.24
C ALA A 411 -2.23 -27.32 -20.06
N SER A 412 -2.29 -26.65 -18.90
CA SER A 412 -3.30 -25.63 -18.60
C SER A 412 -3.13 -24.37 -19.46
N LEU A 413 -1.89 -23.91 -19.68
CA LEU A 413 -1.58 -22.78 -20.57
C LEU A 413 -1.85 -23.11 -22.04
N GLU A 414 -1.45 -24.29 -22.51
CA GLU A 414 -1.69 -24.74 -23.89
C GLU A 414 -3.20 -24.84 -24.18
N ALA A 415 -3.99 -25.40 -23.25
CA ALA A 415 -5.44 -25.48 -23.38
C ALA A 415 -6.10 -24.10 -23.43
N GLY A 416 -5.66 -23.15 -22.59
CA GLY A 416 -6.18 -21.78 -22.56
C GLY A 416 -5.84 -20.96 -23.81
N SER A 417 -4.72 -21.24 -24.48
CA SER A 417 -4.30 -20.54 -25.69
C SER A 417 -5.11 -20.90 -26.96
N SER A 418 -5.89 -21.98 -26.90
CA SER A 418 -6.65 -22.51 -28.05
C SER A 418 -8.07 -21.94 -28.20
N THR A 419 -8.52 -21.16 -27.21
CA THR A 419 -9.84 -20.49 -27.19
C THR A 419 -9.72 -19.05 -27.61
#